data_AF-A0A382YQK4-F1
#
_entry.id   AF-A0A382YQK4-F1
#
_cell.length_a   1.000
_cell.length_b   1.000
_cell.length_c   1.000
_cell.angle_alpha   90.00
_cell.angle_beta   90.00
_cell.angle_gamma   90.00
#
_symmetry.space_group_name_H-M   'P 1'
#
loop_
_entity.id
_entity.type
_entity.pdbx_description
1 polymer ?
#
loop_
_entity_poly.entity_id
_entity_poly.type
_entity_poly.pdbx_seq_one_letter_code
_entity_poly.pdbx_strand_id
1 'polypeptide(L)'
;WQAARYGLGGIHVDPKNFQKLSIKKAIENLFLLVQPTMSSLGTEKYLGKLEEVLNGSTGSTIQRNLYKKSKNFKNVIKTLIEQFYQ
;
A
#
# COMPACT_ATOMS: atom_id res chain seq x y z
N TRP A 1 4.19 13.61 -4.37
CA TRP A 1 5.62 13.26 -4.18
C TRP A 1 5.86 12.28 -3.04
N GLN A 2 5.42 12.56 -1.80
CA GLN A 2 5.65 11.69 -0.63
C GLN A 2 5.18 10.23 -0.83
N ALA A 3 3.94 10.02 -1.28
CA ALA A 3 3.41 8.68 -1.56
C ALA A 3 4.21 7.95 -2.66
N ALA A 4 4.59 8.64 -3.74
CA ALA A 4 5.38 8.05 -4.82
C ALA A 4 6.79 7.65 -4.35
N ARG A 5 7.44 8.48 -3.52
CA ARG A 5 8.82 8.28 -3.10
C ARG A 5 8.98 7.30 -1.93
N TYR A 6 8.03 7.31 -0.99
CA TYR A 6 8.13 6.57 0.27
C TYR A 6 6.97 5.57 0.49
N GLY A 7 5.98 5.54 -0.39
CA GLY A 7 4.80 4.69 -0.24
C GLY A 7 4.07 4.98 1.07
N LEU A 8 3.72 3.93 1.80
CA LEU A 8 3.08 4.01 3.11
C LEU A 8 3.95 4.67 4.19
N GLY A 9 5.27 4.75 3.99
CA GLY A 9 6.20 5.42 4.92
C GLY A 9 6.29 6.93 4.72
N GLY A 10 5.54 7.51 3.77
CA GLY A 10 5.55 8.95 3.54
C GLY A 10 4.65 9.73 4.51
N ILE A 11 4.72 11.05 4.39
CA ILE A 11 3.92 12.00 5.17
C ILE A 11 2.83 12.62 4.29
N HIS A 12 1.60 12.62 4.80
CA HIS A 12 0.49 13.41 4.29
C HIS A 12 0.43 14.75 5.04
N VAL A 13 0.15 15.83 4.32
CA VAL A 13 -0.07 17.15 4.90
C VAL A 13 -1.48 17.58 4.53
N ASP A 14 -2.32 17.79 5.53
CA ASP A 14 -3.67 18.29 5.32
C ASP A 14 -3.59 19.75 4.80
N PRO A 15 -4.19 20.06 3.64
CA PRO A 15 -4.09 21.40 3.05
C PRO A 15 -4.88 22.48 3.81
N LYS A 16 -5.81 22.10 4.70
CA LYS A 16 -6.68 23.04 5.42
C LYS A 16 -6.03 23.56 6.71
N ASN A 17 -5.40 22.67 7.47
CA ASN A 17 -4.84 22.99 8.79
C ASN A 17 -3.33 22.72 8.87
N PHE A 18 -2.70 22.28 7.77
CA PHE A 18 -1.29 21.93 7.67
C PHE A 18 -0.82 20.84 8.63
N GLN A 19 -1.76 20.07 9.20
CA GLN A 19 -1.44 18.95 10.06
C GLN A 19 -0.71 17.87 9.27
N LYS A 20 0.38 17.36 9.85
CA LYS A 20 1.15 16.26 9.29
C LYS A 20 0.66 14.95 9.86
N LEU A 21 0.34 13.99 9.00
CA LEU A 21 -0.03 12.63 9.34
C LEU A 21 0.89 11.67 8.59
N SER A 22 1.13 10.48 9.15
CA SER A 22 1.67 9.40 8.31
C SER A 22 0.65 9.05 7.22
N ILE A 23 1.12 8.63 6.04
CA ILE A 23 0.22 8.17 4.98
C ILE A 23 -0.65 7.00 5.47
N LYS A 24 -0.10 6.10 6.30
CA LYS A 24 -0.90 5.05 6.95
C LYS A 24 -2.07 5.63 7.76
N LYS A 25 -1.81 6.63 8.61
CA LYS A 25 -2.86 7.24 9.42
C LYS A 25 -3.91 7.97 8.56
N ALA A 26 -3.49 8.66 7.51
CA ALA A 26 -4.40 9.29 6.57
C ALA A 26 -5.32 8.27 5.87
N ILE A 27 -4.77 7.09 5.51
CA ILE A 27 -5.54 5.99 4.91
C ILE A 27 -6.53 5.38 5.93
N GLU A 28 -6.11 5.15 7.18
CA GLU A 28 -7.02 4.69 8.25
C GLU A 28 -8.22 5.64 8.43
N ASN A 29 -7.96 6.95 8.48
CA ASN A 29 -9.02 7.95 8.60
C ASN A 29 -9.95 7.93 7.37
N LEU A 30 -9.40 7.75 6.17
CA LEU A 30 -10.19 7.59 4.95
C LEU A 30 -11.07 6.32 5.01
N PHE A 31 -10.57 5.23 5.57
CA PHE A 31 -11.35 4.00 5.73
C PHE A 31 -12.54 4.19 6.66
N LEU A 32 -12.33 4.81 7.83
CA LEU A 32 -13.43 5.13 8.74
C LEU A 32 -14.50 6.00 8.07
N LEU A 33 -14.08 6.92 7.20
CA LEU A 33 -14.99 7.79 6.45
C LEU A 33 -15.83 7.02 5.42
N VAL A 34 -15.23 6.07 4.68
CA VAL A 34 -15.94 5.36 3.60
C VAL A 34 -16.66 4.09 4.06
N GLN A 35 -16.34 3.58 5.25
CA GLN A 35 -16.88 2.33 5.78
C GLN A 35 -18.42 2.27 5.71
N PRO A 36 -19.20 3.28 6.15
CA PRO A 36 -20.67 3.22 6.08
C PRO A 36 -21.20 3.04 4.65
N THR A 37 -20.57 3.70 3.68
CA THR A 37 -20.90 3.55 2.26
C THR A 37 -20.55 2.15 1.77
N MET A 38 -19.40 1.62 2.19
CA MET A 38 -18.99 0.26 1.84
C MET A 38 -19.96 -0.79 2.39
N SER A 39 -20.46 -0.60 3.62
CA SER A 39 -21.53 -1.40 4.24
C SER A 39 -22.80 -1.39 3.41
N SER A 40 -23.29 -0.19 3.07
CA SER A 40 -24.50 0.00 2.25
C SER A 40 -24.41 -0.69 0.88
N LEU A 41 -23.22 -0.69 0.28
CA LEU A 41 -22.95 -1.32 -1.01
C LEU A 41 -22.63 -2.82 -0.91
N GLY A 42 -22.58 -3.42 0.30
CA GLY A 42 -22.21 -4.82 0.49
C GLY A 42 -20.75 -5.14 0.11
N THR A 43 -19.86 -4.16 0.22
CA THR A 43 -18.44 -4.25 -0.22
C THR A 43 -17.44 -4.34 0.92
N GLU A 44 -17.90 -4.50 2.17
CA GLU A 44 -17.05 -4.58 3.37
C GLU A 44 -16.01 -5.70 3.31
N LYS A 45 -16.26 -6.76 2.53
CA LYS A 45 -15.29 -7.85 2.33
C LYS A 45 -13.91 -7.37 1.84
N TYR A 46 -13.84 -6.21 1.18
CA TYR A 46 -12.57 -5.62 0.74
C TYR A 46 -11.78 -4.96 1.87
N LEU A 47 -12.41 -4.64 3.02
CA LEU A 47 -11.73 -4.06 4.19
C LEU A 47 -10.63 -4.98 4.72
N GLY A 48 -10.88 -6.29 4.81
CA GLY A 48 -9.87 -7.24 5.26
C GLY A 48 -8.63 -7.27 4.34
N LYS A 49 -8.82 -7.09 3.03
CA LYS A 49 -7.70 -6.98 2.08
C LYS A 49 -6.92 -5.68 2.24
N LEU A 50 -7.57 -4.60 2.68
CA LEU A 50 -6.92 -3.32 2.90
C LEU A 50 -6.05 -3.34 4.16
N GLU A 51 -6.49 -4.01 5.23
CA GLU A 51 -5.64 -4.26 6.42
C GLU A 51 -4.41 -5.10 6.05
N GLU A 52 -4.59 -6.15 5.25
CA GLU A 52 -3.49 -6.98 4.75
C GLU A 52 -2.44 -6.12 4.00
N VAL A 53 -2.90 -5.20 3.14
CA VAL A 53 -2.03 -4.27 2.39
C VAL A 53 -1.32 -3.27 3.31
N LEU A 54 -2.00 -2.74 4.33
CA LEU A 54 -1.40 -1.76 5.25
C LEU A 54 -0.34 -2.37 6.17
N ASN A 55 -0.51 -3.64 6.54
CA ASN A 55 0.38 -4.37 7.44
C ASN A 55 1.46 -5.16 6.69
N GLY A 56 1.24 -5.47 5.42
CA GLY A 56 2.15 -6.22 4.58
C GLY A 56 3.34 -5.44 4.00
N SER A 57 4.14 -6.14 3.19
CA SER A 57 5.23 -5.52 2.42
C SER A 57 4.73 -4.93 1.11
N THR A 58 5.27 -3.77 0.72
CA THR A 58 4.95 -3.17 -0.59
C THR A 58 5.63 -3.94 -1.73
N GLY A 59 5.02 -3.90 -2.92
CA GLY A 59 5.63 -4.45 -4.14
C GLY A 59 7.05 -3.92 -4.40
N SER A 60 7.29 -2.64 -4.12
CA SER A 60 8.63 -2.02 -4.21
C SER A 60 9.62 -2.60 -3.19
N THR A 61 9.17 -3.00 -2.00
CA THR A 61 10.02 -3.67 -1.00
C THR A 61 10.35 -5.10 -1.43
N ILE A 62 9.37 -5.84 -1.94
CA ILE A 62 9.55 -7.18 -2.49
C ILE A 62 10.56 -7.14 -3.65
N GLN A 63 10.37 -6.25 -4.61
CA GLN A 63 11.28 -6.05 -5.76
C GLN A 63 12.71 -5.75 -5.33
N ARG A 64 12.90 -4.83 -4.37
CA ARG A 64 14.24 -4.52 -3.83
C ARG A 64 14.88 -5.73 -3.17
N ASN A 65 14.12 -6.54 -2.44
CA ASN A 65 14.63 -7.74 -1.79
C ASN A 65 15.03 -8.81 -2.81
N LEU A 66 14.22 -9.04 -3.84
CA LEU A 66 14.55 -9.95 -4.95
C LEU A 66 15.81 -9.50 -5.69
N TYR A 67 15.94 -8.20 -5.96
CA TYR A 67 17.13 -7.65 -6.58
C TYR A 67 18.35 -7.75 -5.66
N LYS A 68 18.22 -7.49 -4.36
CA LYS A 68 19.33 -7.64 -3.40
C LYS A 68 19.91 -9.06 -3.40
N LYS A 69 19.07 -10.08 -3.53
CA LYS A 69 19.46 -11.50 -3.57
C LYS A 69 20.09 -11.90 -4.91
N SER A 70 19.50 -11.48 -6.03
CA SER A 70 19.91 -11.94 -7.36
C SER A 70 20.87 -11.02 -8.10
N LYS A 71 20.91 -9.74 -7.72
CA LYS A 71 21.58 -8.62 -8.42
C LYS A 71 21.22 -8.54 -9.92
N ASN A 72 20.05 -9.06 -10.31
CA ASN A 72 19.65 -9.20 -11.71
C ASN A 72 18.17 -8.86 -11.90
N PHE A 73 17.88 -7.83 -12.69
CA PHE A 73 16.51 -7.40 -12.96
C PHE A 73 15.68 -8.42 -13.76
N LYS A 74 16.28 -9.17 -14.70
CA LYS A 74 15.56 -10.22 -15.44
C LYS A 74 15.04 -11.28 -14.47
N ASN A 75 15.83 -11.62 -13.46
CA ASN A 75 15.41 -12.55 -12.41
C ASN A 75 14.25 -11.99 -11.58
N VAL A 76 14.31 -10.71 -11.19
CA VAL A 76 13.19 -10.05 -10.49
C VAL A 76 11.91 -10.15 -11.31
N ILE A 77 11.94 -9.80 -12.59
CA ILE A 77 10.77 -9.86 -13.47
C ILE A 77 10.24 -11.28 -13.61
N LYS A 78 11.12 -12.26 -13.86
CA LYS A 78 10.74 -13.67 -13.97
C LYS A 78 10.01 -14.14 -12.72
N THR A 79 10.56 -13.90 -11.52
CA THR A 79 9.94 -14.30 -10.26
C THR A 79 8.59 -13.64 -10.03
N LEU A 80 8.43 -12.36 -10.37
CA LEU A 80 7.15 -11.67 -10.22
C LEU A 80 6.07 -12.22 -11.15
N ILE A 81 6.44 -12.58 -12.39
CA ILE A 81 5.53 -13.22 -13.35
C ILE A 81 5.09 -14.59 -12.81
N GLU A 82 6.03 -15.40 -12.32
CA GLU A 82 5.72 -16.71 -11.73
C GLU A 82 4.77 -16.58 -10.53
N GLN A 83 4.99 -15.61 -9.65
CA GLN A 83 4.12 -15.33 -8.49
C GLN A 83 2.72 -14.85 -8.87
N PHE A 84 2.55 -14.18 -10.01
CA PHE A 84 1.25 -13.68 -10.46
C PHE A 84 0.33 -14.80 -10.96
N TYR A 85 0.89 -15.85 -11.55
CA TYR A 85 0.14 -16.98 -12.09
C TYR A 85 -0.08 -18.13 -11.09
N GLN A 86 0.41 -17.98 -9.86
CA GLN A 86 0.08 -18.86 -8.74
C GLN A 86 -1.20 -18.39 -8.05
#